data_AF-A0AAE6G1M6-F1
#
_entry.id   AF-A0AAE6G1M6-F1
#
_cell.length_a   1.000
_cell.length_b   1.000
_cell.length_c   1.000
_cell.angle_alpha   90.00
_cell.angle_beta   90.00
_cell.angle_gamma   90.00
#
_symmetry.space_group_name_H-M   'P 1'
#
loop_
_entity.id
_entity.type
_entity.pdbx_description
1 polymer ?
#
loop_
_entity_poly.entity_id
_entity_poly.type
_entity_poly.pdbx_seq_one_letter_code
_entity_poly.pdbx_strand_id
1 'polypeptide(L)'
;MLLRVLVWGASGILLLAVLALAAFHLWSQRQYGPAIGQFRADVTAQVDFFCEQQALLGAEPWFREPRALGDAGPLLNEWLRVASGPPGLGESPLRLPAHLLLLQKAESMEDWITSDLDLSSLDFGWMRQMHAFDHWNAIPRASIPPDKPFDLMSAPFPEFSLLVLWSKLRLRHAVEQGTPLEAVRDVRQLAWLAYRTDTLVGGMVAISILTIEHKLYATLENPPPDWRPLSPEQLKRFKAVLWSASAFSSIASPVEVSEKARACEPAIGRCIGLVEAALRGRYLEPYAKGTHRQAYLELKTASAAGHCPTQLLASIWEQGFTVTDDDTGLGAGDERPLAARLIPTSALRGPFALQILASSLTTLDPLRELKALSPAP
;
A
#
# COMPACT_ATOMS: atom_id res chain seq x y z
N MET A 1 8.98 62.23 -17.81
CA MET A 1 9.95 61.76 -16.80
C MET A 1 9.38 60.62 -15.96
N LEU A 2 8.17 60.74 -15.42
CA LEU A 2 7.49 59.69 -14.62
C LEU A 2 7.44 58.30 -15.29
N LEU A 3 7.06 58.22 -16.58
CA LEU A 3 6.94 56.93 -17.29
C LEU A 3 8.27 56.15 -17.35
N ARG A 4 9.40 56.85 -17.55
CA ARG A 4 10.73 56.21 -17.57
C ARG A 4 11.08 55.64 -16.20
N VAL A 5 10.84 56.40 -15.13
CA VAL A 5 11.10 55.95 -13.75
C VAL A 5 10.25 54.72 -13.41
N LEU A 6 8.98 54.70 -13.82
CA LEU A 6 8.10 53.54 -13.64
C LEU A 6 8.58 52.30 -14.39
N VAL A 7 9.02 52.44 -15.65
CA VAL A 7 9.53 51.31 -16.45
C VAL A 7 10.82 50.74 -15.85
N TRP A 8 11.75 51.60 -15.39
CA TRP A 8 12.98 51.16 -14.72
C TRP A 8 12.69 50.47 -13.38
N GLY A 9 11.76 51.02 -12.58
CA GLY A 9 11.33 50.41 -11.33
C GLY A 9 10.69 49.03 -11.56
N ALA A 10 9.75 48.93 -12.50
CA ALA A 10 9.10 47.67 -12.84
C ALA A 10 10.09 46.63 -13.37
N SER A 11 11.00 47.02 -14.26
CA SER A 11 12.06 46.15 -14.78
C SER A 11 13.00 45.66 -13.67
N GLY A 12 13.37 46.53 -12.72
CA GLY A 12 14.20 46.16 -11.58
C GLY A 12 13.53 45.14 -10.66
N ILE A 13 12.24 45.35 -10.35
CA ILE A 13 11.44 44.40 -9.55
C ILE A 13 11.34 43.04 -10.26
N LEU A 14 11.06 43.05 -11.57
CA LEU A 14 10.96 41.83 -12.36
C LEU A 14 12.28 41.05 -12.38
N LEU A 15 13.41 41.73 -12.56
CA LEU A 15 14.73 41.11 -12.52
C LEU A 15 15.02 40.47 -11.14
N LEU A 16 14.73 41.17 -10.04
CA LEU A 16 14.90 40.64 -8.70
C LEU A 16 14.02 39.40 -8.46
N ALA A 17 12.78 39.42 -8.94
CA ALA A 17 11.88 38.27 -8.83
C ALA A 17 12.42 37.05 -9.60
N VAL A 18 12.92 37.23 -10.82
CA VAL A 18 13.54 36.15 -11.61
C VAL A 18 14.79 35.60 -10.92
N LEU A 19 15.66 36.47 -10.38
CA LEU A 19 16.85 36.06 -9.64
C LEU A 19 16.50 35.29 -8.37
N ALA A 20 15.48 35.73 -7.62
CA ALA A 20 15.00 35.02 -6.43
C ALA A 20 14.46 33.62 -6.78
N LEU A 21 13.69 33.50 -7.87
CA LEU A 21 13.19 32.21 -8.35
C LEU A 21 14.33 31.28 -8.78
N ALA A 22 15.31 31.79 -9.51
CA ALA A 22 16.49 31.01 -9.90
C ALA A 22 17.31 30.57 -8.69
N ALA A 23 17.53 31.46 -7.72
CA ALA A 23 18.22 31.14 -6.46
C ALA A 23 17.48 30.07 -5.66
N PHE A 24 16.15 30.17 -5.54
CA PHE A 24 15.31 29.17 -4.89
C PHE A 24 15.37 27.81 -5.59
N HIS A 25 15.34 27.81 -6.93
CA HIS A 25 15.49 26.58 -7.70
C HIS A 25 16.85 25.91 -7.49
N LEU A 26 17.95 26.67 -7.56
CA LEU A 26 19.30 26.16 -7.29
C LEU A 26 19.45 25.66 -5.85
N TRP A 27 18.90 26.39 -4.87
CA TRP A 27 18.88 25.98 -3.47
C TRP A 27 18.12 24.66 -3.31
N SER A 28 16.92 24.55 -3.88
CA SER A 28 16.10 23.33 -3.84
C SER A 28 16.80 22.14 -4.48
N GLN A 29 17.47 22.33 -5.63
CA GLN A 29 18.25 21.27 -6.26
C GLN A 29 19.42 20.82 -5.39
N ARG A 30 20.15 21.76 -4.76
CA ARG A 30 21.26 21.43 -3.86
C ARG A 30 20.78 20.70 -2.60
N GLN A 31 19.62 21.09 -2.07
CA GLN A 31 19.07 20.52 -0.84
C GLN A 31 18.46 19.13 -1.06
N TYR A 32 17.65 18.96 -2.12
CA TYR A 32 16.84 17.75 -2.32
C TYR A 32 17.37 16.83 -3.44
N GLY A 33 18.15 17.37 -4.38
CA GLY A 33 18.76 16.61 -5.48
C GLY A 33 19.64 15.44 -5.01
N PRO A 34 20.51 15.60 -3.98
CA PRO A 34 21.33 14.49 -3.47
C PRO A 34 20.50 13.30 -2.98
N ALA A 35 19.39 13.53 -2.28
CA ALA A 35 18.52 12.46 -1.79
C ALA A 35 17.87 11.68 -2.94
N ILE A 36 17.37 12.38 -3.97
CA ILE A 36 16.80 11.76 -5.17
C ILE A 36 17.89 11.01 -5.95
N GLY A 37 19.09 11.58 -6.07
CA GLY A 37 20.24 10.94 -6.72
C GLY A 37 20.66 9.66 -6.01
N GLN A 38 20.75 9.69 -4.68
CA GLN A 38 21.06 8.51 -3.86
C GLN A 38 19.98 7.44 -4.01
N PHE A 39 18.70 7.82 -3.93
CA PHE A 39 17.59 6.89 -4.13
C PHE A 39 17.64 6.22 -5.51
N ARG A 40 17.93 6.97 -6.58
CA ARG A 40 18.11 6.41 -7.92
C ARG A 40 19.25 5.41 -7.98
N ALA A 41 20.40 5.74 -7.38
CA ALA A 41 21.52 4.81 -7.29
C ALA A 41 21.15 3.54 -6.51
N ASP A 42 20.40 3.69 -5.42
CA ASP A 42 19.96 2.60 -4.57
C ASP A 42 19.00 1.64 -5.28
N VAL A 43 17.95 2.14 -5.95
CA VAL A 43 17.02 1.28 -6.72
C VAL A 43 17.75 0.59 -7.86
N THR A 44 18.65 1.28 -8.58
CA THR A 44 19.46 0.68 -9.64
C THR A 44 20.34 -0.46 -9.11
N ALA A 45 21.01 -0.25 -7.97
CA ALA A 45 21.89 -1.25 -7.38
C ALA A 45 21.16 -2.47 -6.78
N GLN A 46 19.86 -2.35 -6.50
CA GLN A 46 19.09 -3.39 -5.81
C GLN A 46 18.06 -4.10 -6.69
N VAL A 47 17.84 -3.67 -7.94
CA VAL A 47 16.78 -4.24 -8.80
C VAL A 47 16.93 -5.74 -9.07
N ASP A 48 18.16 -6.22 -9.26
CA ASP A 48 18.42 -7.65 -9.48
C ASP A 48 18.12 -8.48 -8.23
N PHE A 49 18.58 -8.00 -7.08
CA PHE A 49 18.28 -8.63 -5.80
C PHE A 49 16.77 -8.61 -5.52
N PHE A 50 16.07 -7.52 -5.84
CA PHE A 50 14.62 -7.45 -5.75
C PHE A 50 13.92 -8.50 -6.64
N CYS A 51 14.33 -8.64 -7.91
CA CYS A 51 13.81 -9.70 -8.78
C CYS A 51 14.07 -11.10 -8.21
N GLU A 52 15.28 -11.37 -7.70
CA GLU A 52 15.62 -12.64 -7.07
C GLU A 52 14.72 -12.94 -5.87
N GLN A 53 14.48 -11.96 -5.00
CA GLN A 53 13.60 -12.14 -3.85
C GLN A 53 12.14 -12.36 -4.26
N GLN A 54 11.67 -11.73 -5.35
CA GLN A 54 10.36 -12.06 -5.92
C GLN A 54 10.31 -13.50 -6.44
N ALA A 55 11.36 -13.97 -7.14
CA ALA A 55 11.45 -15.34 -7.63
C ALA A 55 11.44 -16.39 -6.51
N LEU A 56 12.24 -16.17 -5.46
CA LEU A 56 12.30 -17.05 -4.29
C LEU A 56 10.95 -17.11 -3.58
N LEU A 57 10.31 -15.97 -3.35
CA LEU A 57 9.00 -15.92 -2.73
C LEU A 57 7.91 -16.55 -3.62
N GLY A 58 8.06 -16.38 -4.93
CA GLY A 58 7.26 -17.00 -5.97
C GLY A 58 7.34 -18.51 -6.06
N ALA A 59 8.37 -19.11 -5.47
CA ALA A 59 8.50 -20.55 -5.36
C ALA A 59 7.62 -21.14 -4.27
N GLU A 60 7.15 -20.32 -3.32
CA GLU A 60 6.35 -20.79 -2.21
C GLU A 60 4.97 -21.29 -2.68
N PRO A 61 4.49 -22.46 -2.17
CA PRO A 61 3.22 -23.04 -2.59
C PRO A 61 2.04 -22.07 -2.47
N TRP A 62 2.02 -21.22 -1.44
CA TRP A 62 0.94 -20.26 -1.19
C TRP A 62 0.69 -19.31 -2.38
N PHE A 63 1.73 -18.90 -3.11
CA PHE A 63 1.59 -18.04 -4.31
C PHE A 63 1.18 -18.81 -5.58
N ARG A 64 1.26 -20.14 -5.55
CA ARG A 64 0.98 -21.03 -6.70
C ARG A 64 -0.32 -21.80 -6.57
N GLU A 65 -0.95 -21.78 -5.40
CA GLU A 65 -2.25 -22.39 -5.15
C GLU A 65 -3.29 -21.84 -6.14
N PRO A 66 -3.98 -22.72 -6.91
CA PRO A 66 -5.04 -22.30 -7.80
C PRO A 66 -6.22 -21.77 -6.99
N ARG A 67 -6.83 -20.67 -7.45
CA ARG A 67 -7.96 -20.02 -6.78
C ARG A 67 -9.06 -19.71 -7.78
N ALA A 68 -10.31 -19.77 -7.31
CA ALA A 68 -11.47 -19.50 -8.14
C ALA A 68 -11.51 -18.00 -8.48
N LEU A 69 -11.68 -17.68 -9.77
CA LEU A 69 -11.80 -16.30 -10.21
C LEU A 69 -13.07 -15.68 -9.62
N GLY A 70 -12.91 -14.60 -8.85
CA GLY A 70 -14.03 -13.92 -8.21
C GLY A 70 -13.58 -12.78 -7.31
N ASP A 71 -14.40 -11.74 -7.26
CA ASP A 71 -14.22 -10.59 -6.37
C ASP A 71 -14.97 -10.80 -5.05
N ALA A 72 -14.24 -10.82 -3.93
CA ALA A 72 -14.83 -10.90 -2.59
C ALA A 72 -15.44 -9.55 -2.13
N GLY A 73 -15.17 -8.45 -2.82
CA GLY A 73 -15.58 -7.09 -2.48
C GLY A 73 -17.07 -6.92 -2.16
N PRO A 74 -18.00 -7.38 -3.02
CA PRO A 74 -19.44 -7.27 -2.78
C PRO A 74 -19.91 -7.87 -1.44
N LEU A 75 -19.23 -8.92 -0.94
CA LEU A 75 -19.55 -9.55 0.34
C LEU A 75 -18.75 -8.92 1.49
N LEU A 76 -17.41 -8.93 1.39
CA LEU A 76 -16.54 -8.53 2.50
C LEU A 76 -16.67 -7.06 2.86
N ASN A 77 -16.83 -6.16 1.88
CA ASN A 77 -16.96 -4.73 2.17
C ASN A 77 -18.22 -4.46 3.01
N GLU A 78 -19.34 -5.08 2.66
CA GLU A 78 -20.60 -4.92 3.36
C GLU A 78 -20.57 -5.59 4.75
N TRP A 79 -20.06 -6.83 4.83
CA TRP A 79 -19.95 -7.52 6.11
C TRP A 79 -19.05 -6.79 7.10
N LEU A 80 -17.91 -6.23 6.66
CA LEU A 80 -17.02 -5.44 7.52
C LEU A 80 -17.67 -4.11 7.93
N ARG A 81 -18.33 -3.41 6.99
CA ARG A 81 -19.07 -2.18 7.28
C ARG A 81 -20.15 -2.40 8.35
N VAL A 82 -20.91 -3.48 8.26
CA VAL A 82 -21.97 -3.83 9.21
C VAL A 82 -21.41 -4.32 10.54
N ALA A 83 -20.32 -5.11 10.53
CA ALA A 83 -19.72 -5.63 11.76
C ALA A 83 -19.08 -4.53 12.62
N SER A 84 -18.45 -3.54 11.99
CA SER A 84 -17.78 -2.43 12.67
C SER A 84 -18.66 -1.21 12.89
N GLY A 85 -19.85 -1.18 12.27
CA GLY A 85 -20.81 -0.09 12.42
C GLY A 85 -21.61 -0.15 13.72
N PRO A 86 -22.48 0.85 13.95
CA PRO A 86 -23.31 0.91 15.15
C PRO A 86 -24.29 -0.28 15.24
N PRO A 87 -24.77 -0.62 16.46
CA PRO A 87 -25.83 -1.60 16.63
C PRO A 87 -27.05 -1.25 15.77
N GLY A 88 -27.60 -2.23 15.05
CA GLY A 88 -28.79 -2.06 14.20
C GLY A 88 -28.53 -1.81 12.72
N LEU A 89 -27.28 -1.71 12.26
CA LEU A 89 -26.93 -1.54 10.83
C LEU A 89 -27.24 -2.78 9.95
N GLY A 90 -27.70 -3.87 10.56
CA GLY A 90 -27.92 -5.17 9.93
C GLY A 90 -27.16 -6.29 10.64
N GLU A 91 -27.26 -7.49 10.07
CA GLU A 91 -26.54 -8.69 10.49
C GLU A 91 -25.27 -8.88 9.65
N SER A 92 -24.20 -9.33 10.30
CA SER A 92 -22.95 -9.68 9.62
C SER A 92 -22.35 -10.91 10.29
N PRO A 93 -21.89 -11.91 9.52
CA PRO A 93 -21.18 -13.06 10.10
C PRO A 93 -19.87 -12.66 10.76
N LEU A 94 -19.38 -11.44 10.52
CA LEU A 94 -18.15 -10.92 11.11
C LEU A 94 -18.37 -10.21 12.45
N ARG A 95 -19.62 -9.98 12.87
CA ARG A 95 -19.92 -9.32 14.15
C ARG A 95 -19.57 -10.26 15.29
N LEU A 96 -18.60 -9.84 16.11
CA LEU A 96 -18.15 -10.61 17.26
C LEU A 96 -18.84 -10.15 18.55
N PRO A 97 -19.08 -11.07 19.51
CA PRO A 97 -19.41 -10.72 20.88
C PRO A 97 -18.40 -9.73 21.50
N ALA A 98 -18.89 -8.78 22.31
CA ALA A 98 -18.07 -7.71 22.87
C ALA A 98 -16.84 -8.18 23.64
N HIS A 99 -16.95 -9.32 24.36
CA HIS A 99 -15.83 -9.88 25.12
C HIS A 99 -14.69 -10.37 24.22
N LEU A 100 -14.98 -10.85 23.01
CA LEU A 100 -13.95 -11.24 22.04
C LEU A 100 -13.32 -10.04 21.33
N LEU A 101 -14.06 -8.94 21.16
CA LEU A 101 -13.51 -7.69 20.62
C LEU A 101 -12.41 -7.10 21.53
N LEU A 102 -12.44 -7.38 22.83
CA LEU A 102 -11.38 -6.98 23.75
C LEU A 102 -10.01 -7.60 23.38
N LEU A 103 -10.00 -8.75 22.70
CA LEU A 103 -8.77 -9.38 22.20
C LEU A 103 -8.08 -8.59 21.09
N GLN A 104 -8.77 -7.64 20.43
CA GLN A 104 -8.11 -6.70 19.51
C GLN A 104 -7.14 -5.77 20.25
N LYS A 105 -7.42 -5.48 21.53
CA LYS A 105 -6.63 -4.58 22.38
C LYS A 105 -5.58 -5.30 23.21
N ALA A 106 -5.58 -6.64 23.23
CA ALA A 106 -4.55 -7.40 23.92
C ALA A 106 -3.20 -7.15 23.23
N GLU A 107 -2.31 -6.44 23.92
CA GLU A 107 -0.98 -6.06 23.40
C GLU A 107 -0.05 -7.27 23.29
N SER A 108 -0.28 -8.30 24.11
CA SER A 108 0.52 -9.53 24.15
C SER A 108 -0.06 -10.59 23.21
N MET A 109 0.82 -11.16 22.38
CA MET A 109 0.47 -12.26 21.49
C MET A 109 0.37 -13.62 22.18
N GLU A 110 0.90 -13.76 23.40
CA GLU A 110 0.81 -15.00 24.19
C GLU A 110 -0.57 -15.14 24.82
N ASP A 111 -1.25 -14.01 25.07
CA ASP A 111 -2.54 -13.96 25.73
C ASP A 111 -3.59 -14.77 24.97
N TRP A 112 -3.73 -14.59 23.64
CA TRP A 112 -4.82 -15.24 22.89
C TRP A 112 -4.60 -16.75 22.66
N ILE A 113 -3.36 -17.22 22.61
CA ILE A 113 -3.07 -18.66 22.41
C ILE A 113 -3.44 -19.45 23.66
N THR A 114 -3.25 -18.86 24.84
CA THR A 114 -3.41 -19.54 26.14
C THR A 114 -4.69 -19.15 26.88
N SER A 115 -5.40 -18.13 26.43
CA SER A 115 -6.66 -17.67 27.03
C SER A 115 -7.75 -18.74 26.98
N ASP A 116 -8.54 -18.79 28.04
CA ASP A 116 -9.80 -19.53 28.10
C ASP A 116 -10.87 -18.71 27.36
N LEU A 117 -11.17 -19.11 26.11
CA LEU A 117 -12.11 -18.42 25.24
C LEU A 117 -13.26 -19.36 24.87
N ASP A 118 -14.50 -18.93 25.12
CA ASP A 118 -15.67 -19.63 24.60
C ASP A 118 -15.87 -19.28 23.12
N LEU A 119 -15.47 -20.20 22.25
CA LEU A 119 -15.61 -20.09 20.80
C LEU A 119 -16.81 -20.88 20.25
N SER A 120 -17.61 -21.50 21.11
CA SER A 120 -18.69 -22.42 20.71
C SER A 120 -19.83 -21.74 19.94
N SER A 121 -20.00 -20.44 20.13
CA SER A 121 -21.03 -19.62 19.48
C SER A 121 -20.60 -19.06 18.12
N LEU A 122 -19.34 -19.23 17.71
CA LEU A 122 -18.81 -18.65 16.47
C LEU A 122 -19.03 -19.58 15.28
N ASP A 123 -19.56 -19.02 14.19
CA ASP A 123 -19.64 -19.71 12.90
C ASP A 123 -18.47 -19.30 12.00
N PHE A 124 -17.63 -20.27 11.64
CA PHE A 124 -16.51 -20.08 10.71
C PHE A 124 -16.85 -20.43 9.26
N GLY A 125 -18.08 -20.87 8.98
CA GLY A 125 -18.54 -21.25 7.65
C GLY A 125 -18.39 -20.13 6.62
N TRP A 126 -18.48 -18.87 7.03
CA TRP A 126 -18.26 -17.73 6.14
C TRP A 126 -16.82 -17.69 5.59
N MET A 127 -15.81 -18.12 6.35
CA MET A 127 -14.42 -18.16 5.86
C MET A 127 -14.26 -19.17 4.75
N ARG A 128 -14.98 -20.30 4.84
CA ARG A 128 -15.00 -21.31 3.78
C ARG A 128 -15.59 -20.77 2.48
N GLN A 129 -16.58 -19.88 2.57
CA GLN A 129 -17.14 -19.21 1.38
C GLN A 129 -16.10 -18.33 0.66
N MET A 130 -15.06 -17.85 1.37
CA MET A 130 -14.04 -16.99 0.79
C MET A 130 -13.13 -17.70 -0.22
N HIS A 131 -13.12 -19.03 -0.26
CA HIS A 131 -12.40 -19.81 -1.28
C HIS A 131 -13.02 -19.69 -2.68
N ALA A 132 -14.21 -19.11 -2.81
CA ALA A 132 -14.84 -18.82 -4.09
C ALA A 132 -14.26 -17.59 -4.82
N PHE A 133 -13.29 -16.89 -4.22
CA PHE A 133 -12.75 -15.63 -4.71
C PHE A 133 -11.22 -15.67 -4.79
N ASP A 134 -10.62 -14.89 -5.69
CA ASP A 134 -9.16 -14.79 -5.85
C ASP A 134 -8.62 -13.38 -5.61
N HIS A 135 -9.51 -12.38 -5.54
CA HIS A 135 -9.15 -11.01 -5.24
C HIS A 135 -10.25 -10.30 -4.44
N TRP A 136 -9.92 -9.11 -3.96
CA TRP A 136 -10.84 -8.30 -3.17
C TRP A 136 -10.75 -6.83 -3.55
N ASN A 137 -11.76 -6.33 -4.26
CA ASN A 137 -11.93 -4.89 -4.47
C ASN A 137 -12.39 -4.21 -3.17
N ALA A 138 -11.45 -3.93 -2.27
CA ALA A 138 -11.69 -3.26 -0.99
C ALA A 138 -12.31 -1.87 -1.13
N ILE A 139 -12.00 -1.18 -2.23
CA ILE A 139 -12.53 0.15 -2.56
C ILE A 139 -13.15 0.05 -3.96
N PRO A 140 -14.44 -0.29 -4.08
CA PRO A 140 -15.09 -0.40 -5.37
C PRO A 140 -15.24 0.99 -6.00
N ARG A 141 -15.11 1.11 -7.32
CA ARG A 141 -15.28 2.40 -8.02
C ARG A 141 -16.61 3.08 -7.70
N ALA A 142 -17.67 2.30 -7.47
CA ALA A 142 -18.99 2.80 -7.12
C ALA A 142 -19.06 3.53 -5.76
N SER A 143 -18.09 3.33 -4.85
CA SER A 143 -18.03 4.08 -3.58
C SER A 143 -17.32 5.43 -3.72
N ILE A 144 -16.71 5.72 -4.87
CA ILE A 144 -16.01 6.97 -5.14
C ILE A 144 -17.00 7.94 -5.80
N PRO A 145 -17.29 9.10 -5.18
CA PRO A 145 -18.19 10.08 -5.77
C PRO A 145 -17.61 10.63 -7.10
N PRO A 146 -18.37 10.65 -8.21
CA PRO A 146 -17.85 10.93 -9.55
C PRO A 146 -17.29 12.35 -9.72
N ASP A 147 -17.75 13.29 -8.90
CA ASP A 147 -17.38 14.71 -8.98
C ASP A 147 -16.41 15.14 -7.87
N LYS A 148 -15.79 14.17 -7.17
CA LYS A 148 -14.85 14.46 -6.08
C LYS A 148 -13.48 13.82 -6.33
N PRO A 149 -12.39 14.54 -6.01
CA PRO A 149 -11.08 13.92 -5.93
C PRO A 149 -11.09 12.71 -4.98
N PHE A 150 -10.52 11.61 -5.43
CA PHE A 150 -10.32 10.40 -4.66
C PHE A 150 -8.99 10.46 -3.92
N ASP A 151 -9.05 10.54 -2.60
CA ASP A 151 -7.89 10.37 -1.74
C ASP A 151 -7.95 9.00 -1.06
N LEU A 152 -6.95 8.15 -1.34
CA LEU A 152 -6.87 6.82 -0.74
C LEU A 152 -6.73 6.94 0.79
N MET A 153 -6.04 7.95 1.31
CA MET A 153 -5.77 8.09 2.74
C MET A 153 -7.04 8.38 3.57
N SER A 154 -8.05 8.98 2.95
CA SER A 154 -9.37 9.25 3.54
C SER A 154 -10.46 8.31 3.04
N ALA A 155 -10.14 7.39 2.13
CA ALA A 155 -11.08 6.39 1.66
C ALA A 155 -11.53 5.48 2.83
N PRO A 156 -12.79 5.01 2.83
CA PRO A 156 -13.27 4.09 3.86
C PRO A 156 -12.60 2.73 3.67
N PHE A 157 -11.44 2.55 4.29
CA PHE A 157 -10.74 1.28 4.29
C PHE A 157 -11.52 0.24 5.10
N PRO A 158 -11.56 -1.03 4.64
CA PRO A 158 -12.14 -2.09 5.43
C PRO A 158 -11.39 -2.26 6.76
N GLU A 159 -12.12 -2.66 7.80
CA GLU A 159 -11.58 -2.94 9.13
C GLU A 159 -10.77 -4.24 9.15
N PHE A 160 -9.57 -4.21 8.56
CA PHE A 160 -8.67 -5.36 8.46
C PHE A 160 -8.30 -5.96 9.82
N SER A 161 -8.31 -5.15 10.88
CA SER A 161 -8.08 -5.58 12.27
C SER A 161 -9.04 -6.72 12.67
N LEU A 162 -10.28 -6.68 12.18
CA LEU A 162 -11.28 -7.70 12.43
C LEU A 162 -10.95 -9.01 11.71
N LEU A 163 -10.39 -8.97 10.50
CA LEU A 163 -9.92 -10.16 9.78
C LEU A 163 -8.75 -10.84 10.50
N VAL A 164 -7.85 -10.05 11.07
CA VAL A 164 -6.74 -10.56 11.90
C VAL A 164 -7.29 -11.27 13.14
N LEU A 165 -8.28 -10.68 13.82
CA LEU A 165 -8.93 -11.30 14.98
C LEU A 165 -9.64 -12.60 14.59
N TRP A 166 -10.46 -12.60 13.54
CA TRP A 166 -11.10 -13.82 13.04
C TRP A 166 -10.09 -14.92 12.69
N SER A 167 -8.93 -14.57 12.13
CA SER A 167 -7.87 -15.53 11.85
C SER A 167 -7.34 -16.19 13.13
N LYS A 168 -7.13 -15.41 14.20
CA LYS A 168 -6.73 -15.95 15.52
C LYS A 168 -7.79 -16.91 16.06
N LEU A 169 -9.06 -16.47 16.09
CA LEU A 169 -10.18 -17.25 16.63
C LEU A 169 -10.37 -18.56 15.85
N ARG A 170 -10.29 -18.52 14.51
CA ARG A 170 -10.43 -19.69 13.64
C ARG A 170 -9.36 -20.74 13.92
N LEU A 171 -8.11 -20.30 14.02
CA LEU A 171 -6.98 -21.19 14.27
C LEU A 171 -7.03 -21.77 15.70
N ARG A 172 -7.36 -20.96 16.71
CA ARG A 172 -7.52 -21.42 18.09
C ARG A 172 -8.59 -22.50 18.19
N HIS A 173 -9.78 -22.22 17.65
CA HIS A 173 -10.90 -23.16 17.63
C HIS A 173 -10.51 -24.48 16.96
N ALA A 174 -9.76 -24.42 15.86
CA ALA A 174 -9.35 -25.61 15.13
C ALA A 174 -8.34 -26.48 15.87
N VAL A 175 -7.46 -25.88 16.67
CA VAL A 175 -6.55 -26.63 17.54
C VAL A 175 -7.33 -27.34 18.64
N GLU A 176 -8.30 -26.66 19.27
CA GLU A 176 -9.16 -27.25 20.30
C GLU A 176 -10.04 -28.39 19.76
N GLN A 177 -10.52 -28.28 18.52
CA GLN A 177 -11.36 -29.29 17.86
C GLN A 177 -10.57 -30.36 17.10
N GLY A 178 -9.24 -30.28 17.05
CA GLY A 178 -8.42 -31.23 16.29
C GLY A 178 -8.59 -31.15 14.76
N THR A 179 -9.00 -30.00 14.22
CA THR A 179 -9.20 -29.75 12.77
C THR A 179 -8.29 -28.65 12.17
N PRO A 180 -6.98 -28.59 12.51
CA PRO A 180 -6.11 -27.46 12.17
C PRO A 180 -5.92 -27.24 10.66
N LEU A 181 -5.91 -28.29 9.84
CA LEU A 181 -5.61 -28.17 8.41
C LEU A 181 -6.67 -27.38 7.63
N GLU A 182 -7.95 -27.56 7.95
CA GLU A 182 -9.02 -26.79 7.31
C GLU A 182 -8.93 -25.30 7.68
N ALA A 183 -8.68 -25.03 8.96
CA ALA A 183 -8.57 -23.68 9.48
C ALA A 183 -7.41 -22.91 8.86
N VAL A 184 -6.27 -23.56 8.68
CA VAL A 184 -5.11 -22.97 8.02
C VAL A 184 -5.42 -22.61 6.58
N ARG A 185 -6.16 -23.46 5.84
CA ARG A 185 -6.60 -23.14 4.47
C ARG A 185 -7.52 -21.92 4.47
N ASP A 186 -8.49 -21.86 5.37
CA ASP A 186 -9.41 -20.72 5.51
C ASP A 186 -8.65 -19.42 5.82
N VAL A 187 -7.71 -19.47 6.75
CA VAL A 187 -6.91 -18.30 7.15
C VAL A 187 -5.94 -17.84 6.07
N ARG A 188 -5.29 -18.77 5.37
CA ARG A 188 -4.43 -18.43 4.22
C ARG A 188 -5.20 -17.83 3.07
N GLN A 189 -6.45 -18.22 2.88
CA GLN A 189 -7.33 -17.61 1.89
C GLN A 189 -7.72 -16.18 2.28
N LEU A 190 -7.99 -15.90 3.56
CA LEU A 190 -8.17 -14.51 4.02
C LEU A 190 -6.91 -13.68 3.85
N ALA A 191 -5.73 -14.22 4.18
CA ALA A 191 -4.46 -13.55 3.93
C ALA A 191 -4.27 -13.25 2.44
N TRP A 192 -4.64 -14.19 1.56
CA TRP A 192 -4.58 -14.00 0.12
C TRP A 192 -5.48 -12.86 -0.35
N LEU A 193 -6.74 -12.85 0.08
CA LEU A 193 -7.68 -11.78 -0.27
C LEU A 193 -7.22 -10.41 0.24
N ALA A 194 -6.67 -10.33 1.45
CA ALA A 194 -6.08 -9.10 1.97
C ALA A 194 -4.91 -8.60 1.10
N TYR A 195 -3.98 -9.51 0.73
CA TYR A 195 -2.89 -9.22 -0.18
C TYR A 195 -3.39 -8.75 -1.57
N ARG A 196 -4.43 -9.40 -2.09
CA ARG A 196 -5.06 -9.08 -3.39
C ARG A 196 -6.09 -7.95 -3.33
N THR A 197 -6.00 -7.09 -2.32
CA THR A 197 -6.55 -5.72 -2.39
C THR A 197 -5.64 -4.78 -3.17
N ASP A 198 -4.44 -5.24 -3.54
CA ASP A 198 -3.39 -4.49 -4.25
C ASP A 198 -2.96 -3.20 -3.52
N THR A 199 -3.23 -3.10 -2.22
CA THR A 199 -2.74 -2.02 -1.36
C THR A 199 -1.61 -2.54 -0.48
N LEU A 200 -0.68 -1.66 -0.11
CA LEU A 200 0.35 -2.05 0.84
C LEU A 200 -0.25 -2.44 2.20
N VAL A 201 -1.29 -1.72 2.66
CA VAL A 201 -1.99 -2.03 3.92
C VAL A 201 -2.51 -3.46 3.90
N GLY A 202 -3.21 -3.86 2.84
CA GLY A 202 -3.70 -5.23 2.68
C GLY A 202 -2.58 -6.28 2.63
N GLY A 203 -1.46 -5.97 1.96
CA GLY A 203 -0.27 -6.80 1.97
C GLY A 203 0.35 -6.99 3.36
N MET A 204 0.42 -5.93 4.16
CA MET A 204 0.93 -6.00 5.55
C MET A 204 -0.03 -6.78 6.46
N VAL A 205 -1.33 -6.68 6.23
CA VAL A 205 -2.35 -7.50 6.93
C VAL A 205 -2.19 -8.98 6.58
N ALA A 206 -1.97 -9.32 5.30
CA ALA A 206 -1.69 -10.69 4.89
C ALA A 206 -0.47 -11.27 5.61
N ILE A 207 0.64 -10.51 5.68
CA ILE A 207 1.83 -10.89 6.43
C ILE A 207 1.53 -11.08 7.92
N SER A 208 0.71 -10.21 8.51
CA SER A 208 0.29 -10.34 9.92
C SER A 208 -0.47 -11.65 10.17
N ILE A 209 -1.43 -11.97 9.31
CA ILE A 209 -2.21 -13.22 9.38
C ILE A 209 -1.30 -14.45 9.25
N LEU A 210 -0.40 -14.47 8.26
CA LEU A 210 0.54 -15.58 8.06
C LEU A 210 1.56 -15.70 9.19
N THR A 211 1.91 -14.58 9.83
CA THR A 211 2.76 -14.58 11.04
C THR A 211 2.04 -15.20 12.24
N ILE A 212 0.73 -14.96 12.38
CA ILE A 212 -0.10 -15.60 13.41
C ILE A 212 -0.15 -17.11 13.19
N GLU A 213 -0.35 -17.55 11.95
CA GLU A 213 -0.32 -18.97 11.58
C GLU A 213 1.02 -19.62 11.97
N HIS A 214 2.15 -19.00 11.58
CA HIS A 214 3.48 -19.50 11.90
C HIS A 214 3.71 -19.61 13.42
N LYS A 215 3.30 -18.58 14.17
CA LYS A 215 3.46 -18.59 15.63
C LYS A 215 2.66 -19.69 16.29
N LEU A 216 1.41 -19.89 15.89
CA LEU A 216 0.62 -20.99 16.42
C LEU A 216 1.24 -22.35 16.09
N TYR A 217 1.67 -22.55 14.84
CA TYR A 217 2.36 -23.78 14.44
C TYR A 217 3.55 -24.09 15.35
N ALA A 218 4.36 -23.07 15.69
CA ALA A 218 5.52 -23.22 16.56
C ALA A 218 5.18 -23.60 18.03
N THR A 219 3.93 -23.44 18.46
CA THR A 219 3.48 -23.85 19.81
C THR A 219 2.98 -25.28 19.88
N LEU A 220 2.79 -25.96 18.74
CA LEU A 220 2.25 -27.31 18.70
C LEU A 220 3.36 -28.33 18.92
N GLU A 221 3.15 -29.27 19.85
CA GLU A 221 4.10 -30.37 20.08
C GLU A 221 4.17 -31.33 18.89
N ASN A 222 3.03 -31.59 18.23
CA ASN A 222 2.91 -32.52 17.12
C ASN A 222 2.03 -31.91 16.01
N PRO A 223 2.51 -30.92 15.26
CA PRO A 223 1.73 -30.34 14.18
C PRO A 223 1.52 -31.37 13.04
N PRO A 224 0.37 -31.31 12.33
CA PRO A 224 0.15 -32.14 11.16
C PRO A 224 1.26 -31.97 10.11
N PRO A 225 1.76 -33.05 9.48
CA PRO A 225 2.89 -32.98 8.55
C PRO A 225 2.62 -32.16 7.27
N ASP A 226 1.34 -32.00 6.92
CA ASP A 226 0.90 -31.22 5.76
C ASP A 226 0.75 -29.72 6.08
N TRP A 227 0.79 -29.34 7.36
CA TRP A 227 0.80 -27.93 7.75
C TRP A 227 2.21 -27.38 7.62
N ARG A 228 2.44 -26.57 6.59
CA ARG A 228 3.74 -25.93 6.31
C ARG A 228 3.59 -24.42 6.24
N PRO A 229 3.60 -23.68 7.36
CA PRO A 229 3.50 -22.22 7.35
C PRO A 229 4.72 -21.60 6.67
N LEU A 230 4.60 -20.36 6.21
CA LEU A 230 5.78 -19.61 5.79
C LEU A 230 6.75 -19.45 6.98
N SER A 231 8.05 -19.62 6.73
CA SER A 231 9.10 -19.41 7.71
C SER A 231 9.26 -17.91 8.06
N PRO A 232 9.91 -17.57 9.17
CA PRO A 232 10.20 -16.18 9.51
C PRO A 232 11.01 -15.47 8.42
N GLU A 233 11.95 -16.16 7.78
CA GLU A 233 12.74 -15.62 6.67
C GLU A 233 11.88 -15.37 5.43
N GLN A 234 10.95 -16.27 5.10
CA GLN A 234 10.01 -16.10 4.00
C GLN A 234 9.07 -14.92 4.26
N LEU A 235 8.57 -14.76 5.50
CA LEU A 235 7.75 -13.62 5.89
C LEU A 235 8.54 -12.30 5.85
N LYS A 236 9.81 -12.31 6.28
CA LYS A 236 10.71 -11.15 6.15
C LYS A 236 10.95 -10.79 4.69
N ARG A 237 11.17 -11.79 3.83
CA ARG A 237 11.27 -11.61 2.38
C ARG A 237 10.01 -11.02 1.78
N PHE A 238 8.85 -11.53 2.16
CA PHE A 238 7.57 -11.02 1.70
C PHE A 238 7.39 -9.54 2.06
N LYS A 239 7.65 -9.19 3.32
CA LYS A 239 7.64 -7.79 3.78
C LYS A 239 8.60 -6.93 2.96
N ALA A 240 9.83 -7.38 2.75
CA ALA A 240 10.85 -6.61 2.02
C ALA A 240 10.46 -6.36 0.56
N VAL A 241 9.92 -7.38 -0.12
CA VAL A 241 9.40 -7.27 -1.49
C VAL A 241 8.25 -6.27 -1.55
N LEU A 242 7.24 -6.40 -0.69
CA LEU A 242 6.08 -5.51 -0.72
C LEU A 242 6.47 -4.05 -0.41
N TRP A 243 7.30 -3.83 0.60
CA TRP A 243 7.71 -2.47 0.96
C TRP A 243 8.47 -1.78 -0.17
N SER A 244 9.38 -2.52 -0.81
CA SER A 244 10.26 -1.98 -1.84
C SER A 244 9.55 -1.79 -3.18
N ALA A 245 8.44 -2.49 -3.43
CA ALA A 245 7.74 -2.45 -4.71
C ALA A 245 7.31 -1.03 -5.14
N SER A 246 6.90 -0.19 -4.18
CA SER A 246 6.55 1.22 -4.45
C SER A 246 7.77 2.06 -4.87
N ALA A 247 8.95 1.80 -4.30
CA ALA A 247 10.19 2.45 -4.71
C ALA A 247 10.50 2.11 -6.17
N PHE A 248 10.43 0.84 -6.54
CA PHE A 248 10.68 0.40 -7.92
C PHE A 248 9.63 0.88 -8.92
N SER A 249 8.43 1.27 -8.50
CA SER A 249 7.39 1.82 -9.38
C SER A 249 7.31 3.35 -9.38
N SER A 250 8.06 4.02 -8.50
CA SER A 250 8.01 5.48 -8.31
C SER A 250 8.45 6.28 -9.55
N ILE A 251 7.84 7.46 -9.75
CA ILE A 251 8.28 8.43 -10.77
C ILE A 251 9.70 8.99 -10.52
N ALA A 252 10.25 8.79 -9.31
CA ALA A 252 11.63 9.14 -8.98
C ALA A 252 12.64 8.12 -9.53
N SER A 253 12.22 6.87 -9.72
CA SER A 253 13.08 5.78 -10.18
C SER A 253 13.43 5.93 -11.66
N PRO A 254 14.61 5.46 -12.09
CA PRO A 254 14.92 5.38 -13.51
C PRO A 254 13.91 4.48 -14.23
N VAL A 255 13.50 4.89 -15.43
CA VAL A 255 12.41 4.24 -16.18
C VAL A 255 12.75 2.77 -16.47
N GLU A 256 13.98 2.52 -16.88
CA GLU A 256 14.53 1.20 -17.20
C GLU A 256 14.58 0.27 -15.96
N VAL A 257 14.86 0.83 -14.78
CA VAL A 257 14.85 0.07 -13.52
C VAL A 257 13.43 -0.31 -13.14
N SER A 258 12.51 0.63 -13.30
CA SER A 258 11.09 0.42 -13.05
C SER A 258 10.46 -0.61 -13.98
N GLU A 259 10.77 -0.56 -15.28
CA GLU A 259 10.34 -1.56 -16.27
C GLU A 259 10.87 -2.95 -15.90
N LYS A 260 12.18 -3.07 -15.62
CA LYS A 260 12.81 -4.32 -15.20
C LYS A 260 12.13 -4.90 -13.95
N ALA A 261 11.91 -4.08 -12.92
CA ALA A 261 11.31 -4.51 -11.66
C ALA A 261 9.87 -5.04 -11.84
N ARG A 262 9.09 -4.47 -12.77
CA ARG A 262 7.72 -4.92 -13.09
C ARG A 262 7.69 -6.16 -13.98
N ALA A 263 8.75 -6.40 -14.74
CA ALA A 263 8.91 -7.56 -15.60
C ALA A 263 9.53 -8.77 -14.89
N CYS A 264 10.00 -8.65 -13.64
CA CYS A 264 10.43 -9.83 -12.87
C CYS A 264 9.23 -10.78 -12.69
N GLU A 265 9.44 -12.07 -12.94
CA GLU A 265 8.41 -13.10 -12.69
C GLU A 265 8.84 -14.03 -11.54
N PRO A 266 7.92 -14.37 -10.62
CA PRO A 266 6.56 -13.88 -10.53
C PRO A 266 6.48 -12.47 -9.92
N ALA A 267 5.56 -11.68 -10.42
CA ALA A 267 5.44 -10.26 -10.10
C ALA A 267 4.65 -9.96 -8.80
N ILE A 268 5.07 -10.54 -7.67
CA ILE A 268 4.37 -10.47 -6.37
C ILE A 268 4.17 -9.03 -5.89
N GLY A 269 5.16 -8.16 -6.06
CA GLY A 269 5.05 -6.77 -5.61
C GLY A 269 4.32 -5.84 -6.59
N ARG A 270 4.06 -6.28 -7.83
CA ARG A 270 3.77 -5.36 -8.96
C ARG A 270 2.54 -4.51 -8.73
N CYS A 271 1.41 -5.10 -8.37
CA CYS A 271 0.16 -4.36 -8.25
C CYS A 271 0.15 -3.39 -7.08
N ILE A 272 0.67 -3.82 -5.92
CA ILE A 272 0.90 -2.94 -4.78
C ILE A 272 1.85 -1.79 -5.15
N GLY A 273 2.98 -2.11 -5.80
CA GLY A 273 3.93 -1.10 -6.25
C GLY A 273 3.31 -0.07 -7.19
N LEU A 274 2.49 -0.51 -8.16
CA LEU A 274 1.78 0.35 -9.09
C LEU A 274 0.73 1.23 -8.41
N VAL A 275 -0.09 0.68 -7.50
CA VAL A 275 -1.10 1.43 -6.74
C VAL A 275 -0.45 2.52 -5.89
N GLU A 276 0.56 2.17 -5.10
CA GLU A 276 1.27 3.13 -4.23
C GLU A 276 2.00 4.21 -5.04
N ALA A 277 2.63 3.82 -6.15
CA ALA A 277 3.30 4.77 -7.04
C ALA A 277 2.31 5.65 -7.81
N ALA A 278 1.16 5.12 -8.22
CA ALA A 278 0.11 5.89 -8.88
C ALA A 278 -0.50 6.90 -7.91
N LEU A 279 -0.71 6.53 -6.64
CA LEU A 279 -1.21 7.45 -5.62
C LEU A 279 -0.28 8.67 -5.48
N ARG A 280 1.02 8.42 -5.25
CA ARG A 280 2.01 9.50 -5.09
C ARG A 280 2.25 10.26 -6.39
N GLY A 281 2.31 9.55 -7.51
CA GLY A 281 2.47 10.11 -8.84
C GLY A 281 1.32 11.04 -9.19
N ARG A 282 0.08 10.61 -8.97
CA ARG A 282 -1.12 11.42 -9.20
C ARG A 282 -1.13 12.66 -8.31
N TYR A 283 -0.84 12.51 -7.02
CA TYR A 283 -0.71 13.64 -6.08
C TYR A 283 0.25 14.73 -6.60
N LEU A 284 1.40 14.31 -7.14
CA LEU A 284 2.43 15.21 -7.65
C LEU A 284 2.26 15.64 -9.12
N GLU A 285 1.28 15.10 -9.86
CA GLU A 285 1.18 15.27 -11.32
C GLU A 285 1.20 16.75 -11.76
N PRO A 286 0.48 17.69 -11.11
CA PRO A 286 0.50 19.10 -11.52
C PRO A 286 1.90 19.74 -11.48
N TYR A 287 2.80 19.22 -10.64
CA TYR A 287 4.11 19.83 -10.37
C TYR A 287 5.27 19.04 -10.99
N ALA A 288 5.19 17.71 -11.01
CA ALA A 288 6.30 16.83 -11.41
C ALA A 288 6.18 16.29 -12.85
N LYS A 289 5.00 16.34 -13.49
CA LYS A 289 4.81 15.74 -14.83
C LYS A 289 5.72 16.31 -15.91
N GLY A 290 6.03 17.60 -15.85
CA GLY A 290 6.92 18.25 -16.80
C GLY A 290 8.34 17.67 -16.76
N THR A 291 8.90 17.52 -15.56
CA THR A 291 10.26 17.02 -15.34
C THR A 291 10.36 15.49 -15.42
N HIS A 292 9.29 14.76 -15.09
CA HIS A 292 9.24 13.30 -15.07
C HIS A 292 8.34 12.71 -16.17
N ARG A 293 8.20 13.39 -17.31
CA ARG A 293 7.21 13.03 -18.36
C ARG A 293 7.27 11.56 -18.77
N GLN A 294 8.45 11.01 -19.00
CA GLN A 294 8.62 9.62 -19.42
C GLN A 294 8.21 8.64 -18.31
N ALA A 295 8.58 8.90 -17.05
CA ALA A 295 8.18 8.07 -15.92
C ALA A 295 6.66 8.06 -15.71
N TYR A 296 5.98 9.21 -15.90
CA TYR A 296 4.51 9.27 -15.86
C TYR A 296 3.86 8.49 -17.00
N LEU A 297 4.39 8.61 -18.22
CA LEU A 297 3.86 7.86 -19.37
C LEU A 297 4.00 6.36 -19.13
N GLU A 298 5.19 5.92 -18.71
CA GLU A 298 5.46 4.52 -18.44
C GLU A 298 4.59 3.98 -17.30
N LEU A 299 4.47 4.72 -16.19
CA LEU A 299 3.63 4.29 -15.07
C LEU A 299 2.15 4.16 -15.48
N LYS A 300 1.62 5.09 -16.30
CA LYS A 300 0.25 5.00 -16.83
C LYS A 300 0.08 3.81 -17.79
N THR A 301 1.06 3.57 -18.67
CA THR A 301 1.05 2.41 -19.58
C THR A 301 1.04 1.10 -18.80
N ALA A 302 1.94 0.95 -17.83
CA ALA A 302 2.01 -0.23 -16.97
C ALA A 302 0.71 -0.44 -16.18
N SER A 303 0.08 0.66 -15.74
CA SER A 303 -1.22 0.61 -15.04
C SER A 303 -2.37 0.17 -15.94
N ALA A 304 -2.35 0.55 -17.22
CA ALA A 304 -3.37 0.20 -18.20
C ALA A 304 -3.23 -1.23 -18.76
N ALA A 305 -2.11 -1.91 -18.52
CA ALA A 305 -1.81 -3.22 -19.10
C ALA A 305 -2.69 -4.37 -18.56
N GLY A 306 -3.57 -4.13 -17.58
CA GLY A 306 -4.60 -5.09 -17.14
C GLY A 306 -4.08 -6.27 -16.29
N HIS A 307 -2.85 -6.18 -15.76
CA HIS A 307 -2.26 -7.25 -14.94
C HIS A 307 -2.73 -7.28 -13.48
N CYS A 308 -3.39 -6.23 -13.01
CA CYS A 308 -3.88 -6.10 -11.64
C CYS A 308 -5.39 -6.29 -11.60
N PRO A 309 -5.91 -7.18 -10.74
CA PRO A 309 -7.32 -7.54 -10.74
C PRO A 309 -8.22 -6.42 -10.23
N THR A 310 -7.69 -5.51 -9.41
CA THR A 310 -8.51 -4.49 -8.77
C THR A 310 -8.74 -3.25 -9.63
N GLN A 311 -9.87 -2.56 -9.38
CA GLN A 311 -10.22 -1.31 -10.06
C GLN A 311 -9.55 -0.07 -9.43
N LEU A 312 -8.82 -0.25 -8.32
CA LEU A 312 -8.27 0.84 -7.53
C LEU A 312 -7.26 1.67 -8.33
N LEU A 313 -6.37 0.99 -9.06
CA LEU A 313 -5.35 1.65 -9.88
C LEU A 313 -5.96 2.57 -10.95
N ALA A 314 -7.02 2.09 -11.62
CA ALA A 314 -7.75 2.91 -12.60
C ALA A 314 -8.43 4.11 -11.93
N SER A 315 -9.05 3.90 -10.76
CA SER A 315 -9.72 4.95 -10.00
C SER A 315 -8.76 6.06 -9.56
N ILE A 316 -7.53 5.71 -9.14
CA ILE A 316 -6.48 6.68 -8.82
C ILE A 316 -6.10 7.52 -10.03
N TRP A 317 -5.96 6.93 -11.22
CA TRP A 317 -5.59 7.70 -12.40
C TRP A 317 -6.68 8.61 -12.92
N GLU A 318 -7.93 8.19 -12.82
CA GLU A 318 -9.08 8.97 -13.27
C GLU A 318 -9.44 10.10 -12.30
N GLN A 319 -9.50 9.79 -11.00
CA GLN A 319 -10.09 10.68 -9.99
C GLN A 319 -9.13 11.00 -8.85
N GLY A 320 -7.91 10.45 -8.81
CA GLY A 320 -7.03 10.61 -7.67
C GLY A 320 -6.68 12.07 -7.36
N PHE A 321 -6.64 12.37 -6.07
CA PHE A 321 -6.32 13.68 -5.50
C PHE A 321 -4.93 14.18 -5.93
N THR A 322 -4.84 15.49 -6.13
CA THR A 322 -3.64 16.22 -6.53
C THR A 322 -3.30 17.31 -5.53
N VAL A 323 -2.03 17.72 -5.50
CA VAL A 323 -1.55 18.81 -4.62
C VAL A 323 -2.29 20.15 -4.83
N THR A 324 -2.94 20.33 -5.98
CA THR A 324 -3.71 21.54 -6.31
C THR A 324 -5.19 21.45 -5.97
N ASP A 325 -5.70 20.27 -5.62
CA ASP A 325 -7.08 20.15 -5.19
C ASP A 325 -7.24 20.82 -3.83
N ASP A 326 -8.34 21.55 -3.65
CA ASP A 326 -8.65 22.20 -2.38
C ASP A 326 -8.91 21.11 -1.34
N ASP A 327 -8.20 21.20 -0.20
CA ASP A 327 -8.28 20.24 0.88
C ASP A 327 -9.67 20.35 1.53
N THR A 328 -10.65 19.65 0.97
CA THR A 328 -12.01 19.58 1.50
C THR A 328 -12.15 18.46 2.54
N GLY A 329 -11.04 17.84 2.94
CA GLY A 329 -10.99 16.91 4.06
C GLY A 329 -11.36 17.60 5.37
N LEU A 330 -12.26 16.98 6.13
CA LEU A 330 -12.68 17.39 7.48
C LEU A 330 -11.48 17.45 8.43
N GLY A 331 -10.72 18.55 8.46
CA GLY A 331 -9.67 18.74 9.46
C GLY A 331 -8.62 19.81 9.19
N ALA A 332 -8.39 20.20 7.94
CA ALA A 332 -7.43 21.26 7.63
C ALA A 332 -8.19 22.51 7.16
N GLY A 333 -8.27 23.53 8.01
CA GLY A 333 -8.66 24.85 7.56
C GLY A 333 -7.76 25.27 6.40
N ASP A 334 -8.35 25.87 5.37
CA ASP A 334 -7.65 26.42 4.21
C ASP A 334 -6.83 27.66 4.65
N GLU A 335 -5.76 27.42 5.41
CA GLU A 335 -4.79 28.41 5.87
C GLU A 335 -3.73 28.71 4.80
N ARG A 336 -4.01 28.45 3.52
CA ARG A 336 -3.08 28.83 2.46
C ARG A 336 -3.13 30.36 2.31
N PRO A 337 -2.06 31.11 2.63
CA PRO A 337 -2.08 32.56 2.54
C PRO A 337 -2.39 33.02 1.12
N LEU A 338 -3.21 34.06 0.99
CA LEU A 338 -3.67 34.65 -0.29
C LEU A 338 -2.55 34.86 -1.33
N ALA A 339 -1.33 35.14 -0.88
CA ALA A 339 -0.14 35.28 -1.71
C ALA A 339 0.23 33.99 -2.48
N ALA A 340 0.03 32.81 -1.89
CA ALA A 340 0.29 31.53 -2.54
C ALA A 340 -0.66 31.25 -3.72
N ARG A 341 -1.85 31.87 -3.73
CA ARG A 341 -2.83 31.79 -4.83
C ARG A 341 -2.49 32.72 -6.00
N LEU A 342 -1.64 33.73 -5.80
CA LEU A 342 -1.43 34.85 -6.74
C LEU A 342 -0.08 34.83 -7.47
N ILE A 343 0.88 33.97 -7.10
CA ILE A 343 2.19 33.91 -7.75
C ILE A 343 2.11 33.01 -9.00
N PRO A 344 2.73 33.37 -10.15
CA PRO A 344 2.73 32.55 -11.36
C PRO A 344 3.35 31.18 -11.06
N THR A 345 2.49 30.19 -10.90
CA THR A 345 2.80 28.98 -10.15
C THR A 345 3.89 28.13 -10.80
N SER A 346 4.04 28.15 -12.13
CA SER A 346 4.92 27.22 -12.86
C SER A 346 6.40 27.25 -12.44
N ALA A 347 6.95 28.43 -12.11
CA ALA A 347 8.35 28.56 -11.70
C ALA A 347 8.63 27.97 -10.31
N LEU A 348 7.62 27.94 -9.43
CA LEU A 348 7.73 27.37 -8.08
C LEU A 348 7.38 25.87 -8.03
N ARG A 349 6.65 25.35 -9.01
CA ARG A 349 6.24 23.93 -9.07
C ARG A 349 7.43 22.97 -9.02
N GLY A 350 8.49 23.25 -9.76
CA GLY A 350 9.67 22.39 -9.81
C GLY A 350 10.34 22.19 -8.45
N PRO A 351 10.72 23.28 -7.74
CA PRO A 351 11.25 23.20 -6.38
C PRO A 351 10.32 22.47 -5.38
N PHE A 352 9.01 22.77 -5.40
CA PHE A 352 8.07 22.07 -4.52
C PHE A 352 7.94 20.58 -4.86
N ALA A 353 7.91 20.23 -6.15
CA ALA A 353 7.94 18.83 -6.57
C ALA A 353 9.19 18.11 -6.05
N LEU A 354 10.38 18.73 -6.14
CA LEU A 354 11.63 18.14 -5.62
C LEU A 354 11.57 17.92 -4.11
N GLN A 355 11.09 18.91 -3.35
CA GLN A 355 10.94 18.79 -1.90
C GLN A 355 9.98 17.65 -1.53
N ILE A 356 8.78 17.64 -2.09
CA ILE A 356 7.76 16.63 -1.77
C ILE A 356 8.26 15.25 -2.22
N LEU A 357 8.83 15.13 -3.43
CA LEU A 357 9.37 13.88 -3.94
C LEU A 357 10.47 13.35 -3.02
N ALA A 358 11.44 14.18 -2.62
CA ALA A 358 12.52 13.78 -1.71
C ALA A 358 12.02 13.33 -0.33
N SER A 359 11.00 14.02 0.22
CA SER A 359 10.39 13.64 1.51
C SER A 359 9.53 12.38 1.45
N SER A 360 9.13 11.97 0.25
CA SER A 360 8.22 10.84 0.00
C SER A 360 8.92 9.66 -0.68
N LEU A 361 10.27 9.61 -0.67
CA LEU A 361 11.01 8.46 -1.18
C LEU A 361 10.82 7.28 -0.24
N THR A 362 10.36 6.14 -0.77
CA THR A 362 10.24 4.91 0.01
C THR A 362 11.64 4.35 0.28
N THR A 363 11.92 4.00 1.54
CA THR A 363 13.19 3.37 1.91
C THR A 363 13.31 1.93 1.38
N LEU A 364 14.54 1.52 1.04
CA LEU A 364 14.90 0.15 0.69
C LEU A 364 15.50 -0.63 1.87
N ASP A 365 15.42 -0.10 3.10
CA ASP A 365 16.03 -0.72 4.29
C ASP A 365 15.58 -2.17 4.51
N PRO A 366 14.29 -2.54 4.38
CA PRO A 366 13.89 -3.95 4.51
C PRO A 366 14.61 -4.88 3.53
N LEU A 367 14.88 -4.42 2.31
CA LEU A 367 15.58 -5.18 1.28
C LEU A 367 17.09 -5.25 1.58
N ARG A 368 17.69 -4.16 2.07
CA ARG A 368 19.10 -4.14 2.51
C ARG A 368 19.33 -5.06 3.71
N GLU A 369 18.44 -5.01 4.70
CA GLU A 369 18.49 -5.91 5.85
C GLU A 369 18.39 -7.37 5.44
N LEU A 370 17.53 -7.69 4.48
CA LEU A 370 17.40 -9.04 3.95
C LEU A 370 18.68 -9.49 3.25
N LYS A 371 19.29 -8.62 2.44
CA LYS A 371 20.57 -8.89 1.78
C LYS A 371 21.71 -9.13 2.77
N ALA A 372 21.74 -8.38 3.88
CA ALA A 372 22.74 -8.55 4.93
C ALA A 372 22.63 -9.91 5.65
N LEU A 373 21.45 -10.51 5.70
CA LEU A 373 21.21 -11.84 6.28
C LEU A 373 21.53 -13.00 5.33
N SER A 374 21.72 -12.72 4.04
CA SER A 374 22.05 -13.71 3.02
C SER A 374 23.36 -13.30 2.34
N PRO A 375 24.52 -13.40 3.03
CA PRO A 375 25.79 -13.13 2.39
C PRO A 375 25.92 -14.06 1.18
N ALA A 376 26.33 -13.49 0.04
CA ALA A 376 26.56 -14.25 -1.17
C ALA A 376 27.53 -15.42 -0.87
N PRO A 377 27.29 -16.62 -1.42
CA PRO A 377 28.19 -17.76 -1.24
C PRO A 377 29.59 -17.49 -1.79
#